data_AF-A0A662TBH0-F1
#
_entry.id   AF-A0A662TBH0-F1
#
_cell.length_a   1.000
_cell.length_b   1.000
_cell.length_c   1.000
_cell.angle_alpha   90.00
_cell.angle_beta   90.00
_cell.angle_gamma   90.00
#
_symmetry.space_group_name_H-M   'P 1'
#
loop_
_entity.id
_entity.type
_entity.pdbx_description
1 polymer ?
#
loop_
_entity_poly.entity_id
_entity_poly.type
_entity_poly.pdbx_seq_one_letter_code
_entity_poly.pdbx_strand_id
1 'polypeptide(L)'
;MPKEHDTIAFGRGSSTNIVSELIAMNPDIKVAVIENEKVSGICLTRRCILSKMLLYPAKLIHETKRTETFHIYPTINKVDLSALLQEIRHEVDSESMMIEEKHDILVGYYRYEDTAIGSAMKVKDYFVKVILEKDSYKILGAHIIGPDASILIQEIINLMYTQDQSTISLFTAMHIYPTLPEVVQRAFYHLHEPEVGEKHHTH
;
A
#
# COMPACT_ATOMS: atom_id res chain seq x y z
N MET A 1 35.69 20.09 -11.93
CA MET A 1 34.63 21.05 -11.57
C MET A 1 33.37 20.26 -11.27
N PRO A 2 32.69 20.49 -10.13
CA PRO A 2 31.40 19.85 -9.88
C PRO A 2 30.41 20.31 -10.96
N LYS A 3 29.66 19.37 -11.54
CA LYS A 3 28.55 19.72 -12.43
C LYS A 3 27.43 20.31 -11.58
N GLU A 4 27.01 21.53 -11.86
CA GLU A 4 25.85 22.15 -11.22
C GLU A 4 24.56 21.52 -11.77
N HIS A 5 23.68 21.11 -10.86
CA HIS A 5 22.38 20.53 -11.14
C HIS A 5 21.36 21.22 -10.23
N ASP A 6 20.16 21.48 -10.75
CA ASP A 6 19.07 22.12 -10.00
C ASP A 6 18.38 21.13 -9.06
N THR A 7 18.39 19.84 -9.43
CA THR A 7 17.77 18.75 -8.66
C THR A 7 18.64 17.50 -8.73
N ILE A 8 18.72 16.76 -7.61
CA ILE A 8 19.38 15.45 -7.53
C ILE A 8 18.35 14.42 -7.07
N ALA A 9 18.06 13.42 -7.90
CA ALA A 9 17.18 12.31 -7.60
C ALA A 9 17.98 11.06 -7.24
N PHE A 10 17.65 10.44 -6.11
CA PHE A 10 18.24 9.17 -5.68
C PHE A 10 17.31 8.02 -6.05
N GLY A 11 17.85 7.03 -6.75
CA GLY A 11 17.12 5.93 -7.36
C GLY A 11 16.44 6.32 -8.68
N ARG A 12 16.06 5.33 -9.49
CA ARG A 12 15.30 5.44 -10.74
C ARG A 12 13.88 4.87 -10.66
N GLY A 13 13.39 4.57 -9.47
CA GLY A 13 12.01 4.15 -9.20
C GLY A 13 11.03 5.32 -9.17
N SER A 14 10.28 5.47 -8.08
CA SER A 14 9.30 6.56 -7.90
C SER A 14 9.90 7.98 -8.04
N SER A 15 11.19 8.14 -7.77
CA SER A 15 11.95 9.39 -7.90
C SER A 15 12.03 9.92 -9.33
N THR A 16 12.10 9.06 -10.36
CA THR A 16 12.20 9.51 -11.77
C THR A 16 10.93 10.20 -12.24
N ASN A 17 9.79 9.94 -11.60
CA ASN A 17 8.52 10.54 -11.98
C ASN A 17 8.45 12.04 -11.59
N ILE A 18 9.00 12.38 -10.42
CA ILE A 18 9.21 13.79 -10.01
C ILE A 18 10.14 14.48 -10.99
N VAL A 19 11.21 13.78 -11.41
CA VAL A 19 12.17 14.29 -12.41
C VAL A 19 11.48 14.53 -13.75
N SER A 20 10.63 13.62 -14.23
CA SER A 20 9.93 13.80 -15.51
C SER A 20 8.92 14.94 -15.48
N GLU A 21 8.24 15.14 -14.37
CA GLU A 21 7.25 16.22 -14.21
C GLU A 21 7.94 17.59 -14.05
N LEU A 22 9.04 17.65 -13.30
CA LEU A 22 9.91 18.83 -13.24
C LEU A 22 10.46 19.20 -14.63
N ILE A 23 10.87 18.21 -15.44
CA ILE A 23 11.30 18.43 -16.83
C ILE A 23 10.14 18.87 -17.72
N ALA A 24 8.92 18.35 -17.51
CA ALA A 24 7.74 18.75 -18.28
C ALA A 24 7.30 20.19 -17.95
N MET A 25 7.41 20.61 -16.69
CA MET A 25 7.10 21.97 -16.24
C MET A 25 8.21 22.97 -16.59
N ASN A 26 9.47 22.52 -16.60
CA ASN A 26 10.63 23.30 -16.99
C ASN A 26 11.62 22.45 -17.80
N PRO A 27 11.56 22.49 -19.14
CA PRO A 27 12.42 21.68 -20.02
C PRO A 27 13.92 21.92 -19.83
N ASP A 28 14.30 23.08 -19.26
CA ASP A 28 15.69 23.48 -19.08
C ASP A 28 16.28 23.04 -17.73
N ILE A 29 15.49 22.42 -16.85
CA ILE A 29 15.95 21.97 -15.52
C ILE A 29 17.01 20.87 -15.63
N LYS A 30 18.13 21.04 -14.95
CA LYS A 30 19.24 20.08 -14.96
C LYS A 30 19.13 19.11 -13.79
N VAL A 31 18.72 17.87 -14.09
CA VAL A 31 18.53 16.85 -13.06
C VAL A 31 19.62 15.79 -13.11
N ALA A 32 20.28 15.57 -11.96
CA ALA A 32 21.15 14.41 -11.76
C ALA A 32 20.36 13.25 -11.17
N VAL A 33 20.49 12.05 -11.75
CA VAL A 33 19.89 10.83 -11.20
C VAL A 33 20.99 9.88 -10.76
N ILE A 34 21.00 9.52 -9.48
CA ILE A 34 22.00 8.65 -8.86
C ILE A 34 21.33 7.31 -8.52
N GLU A 35 21.71 6.23 -9.20
CA GLU A 35 21.18 4.86 -8.98
C GLU A 35 22.34 3.87 -8.90
N ASN A 36 22.19 2.84 -8.07
CA ASN A 36 23.26 1.87 -7.76
C ASN A 36 23.23 0.62 -8.67
N GLU A 37 22.18 0.42 -9.48
CA GLU A 37 21.89 -0.83 -10.20
C GLU A 37 21.23 -0.58 -11.60
N LYS A 38 20.99 -1.64 -12.39
CA LYS A 38 20.44 -1.57 -13.77
C LYS A 38 19.03 -0.95 -13.85
N VAL A 39 18.72 -0.43 -15.05
CA VAL A 39 17.54 0.38 -15.40
C VAL A 39 16.21 -0.32 -15.09
N SER A 40 15.56 0.08 -13.99
CA SER A 40 14.09 0.01 -13.69
C SER A 40 13.76 0.23 -12.20
N GLY A 41 14.76 0.39 -11.33
CA GLY A 41 14.53 0.71 -9.92
C GLY A 41 14.15 -0.50 -9.05
N ILE A 42 14.53 -0.44 -7.78
CA ILE A 42 14.46 -1.56 -6.82
C ILE A 42 13.01 -1.92 -6.41
N CYS A 43 12.12 -0.93 -6.40
CA CYS A 43 10.69 -1.07 -6.05
C CYS A 43 9.93 -1.91 -7.08
N LEU A 44 10.20 -1.63 -8.37
CA LEU A 44 9.49 -2.17 -9.52
C LEU A 44 9.99 -3.53 -9.98
N THR A 45 11.14 -4.00 -9.51
CA THR A 45 11.67 -5.29 -9.95
C THR A 45 11.93 -6.28 -8.83
N ARG A 46 12.10 -5.84 -7.57
CA ARG A 46 12.65 -6.71 -6.51
C ARG A 46 12.13 -6.48 -5.08
N ARG A 47 11.14 -5.61 -4.82
CA ARG A 47 10.67 -5.32 -3.43
C ARG A 47 9.15 -5.41 -3.25
N CYS A 48 8.50 -4.34 -2.79
CA CYS A 48 7.19 -4.39 -2.14
C CYS A 48 6.05 -4.90 -3.04
N ILE A 49 6.11 -4.67 -4.36
CA ILE A 49 5.09 -5.15 -5.30
C ILE A 49 5.11 -6.69 -5.37
N LEU A 50 6.31 -7.29 -5.53
CA LEU A 50 6.47 -8.74 -5.53
C LEU A 50 6.00 -9.35 -4.20
N SER A 51 6.37 -8.74 -3.08
CA SER A 51 5.94 -9.20 -1.75
C SER A 51 4.42 -9.14 -1.59
N LYS A 52 3.75 -8.12 -2.15
CA LYS A 52 2.29 -7.97 -2.08
C LYS A 52 1.55 -8.97 -2.97
N MET A 53 2.05 -9.26 -4.18
CA MET A 53 1.45 -10.28 -5.04
C MET A 53 1.57 -11.69 -4.46
N LEU A 54 2.61 -11.95 -3.67
CA LEU A 54 2.76 -13.20 -2.93
C LEU A 54 1.84 -13.35 -1.72
N LEU A 55 1.21 -12.26 -1.24
CA LEU A 55 0.32 -12.33 -0.08
C LEU A 55 -0.91 -13.18 -0.35
N TYR A 56 -1.49 -13.14 -1.55
CA TYR A 56 -2.69 -13.91 -1.85
C TYR A 56 -2.44 -15.43 -1.91
N PRO A 57 -1.42 -15.93 -2.63
CA PRO A 57 -0.99 -17.33 -2.54
C PRO A 57 -0.64 -17.76 -1.11
N ALA A 58 0.05 -16.91 -0.35
CA ALA A 58 0.34 -17.19 1.06
C ALA A 58 -0.94 -17.26 1.91
N LYS A 59 -1.91 -16.37 1.65
CA LYS A 59 -3.24 -16.38 2.29
C LYS A 59 -3.98 -17.67 2.00
N LEU A 60 -4.01 -18.14 0.75
CA LEU A 60 -4.67 -19.40 0.38
C LEU A 60 -4.08 -20.59 1.12
N ILE A 61 -2.74 -20.68 1.19
CA ILE A 61 -2.05 -21.75 1.94
C ILE A 61 -2.38 -21.65 3.44
N HIS A 62 -2.38 -20.43 3.97
CA HIS A 62 -2.66 -20.17 5.38
C HIS A 62 -4.12 -20.50 5.75
N GLU A 63 -5.09 -20.06 4.96
CA GLU A 63 -6.52 -20.34 5.17
C GLU A 63 -6.81 -21.84 5.03
N THR A 64 -6.22 -22.50 4.04
CA THR A 64 -6.31 -23.96 3.89
C THR A 64 -5.88 -24.68 5.16
N LYS A 65 -4.78 -24.25 5.80
CA LYS A 65 -4.35 -24.80 7.10
C LYS A 65 -5.32 -24.47 8.24
N ARG A 66 -5.92 -23.27 8.24
CA ARG A 66 -6.89 -22.86 9.26
C ARG A 66 -8.21 -23.62 9.19
N THR A 67 -8.53 -24.26 8.07
CA THR A 67 -9.77 -25.06 7.94
C THR A 67 -9.87 -26.19 8.96
N GLU A 68 -8.75 -26.65 9.53
CA GLU A 68 -8.72 -27.63 10.62
C GLU A 68 -9.45 -27.14 11.88
N THR A 69 -9.42 -25.82 12.15
CA THR A 69 -10.17 -25.20 13.27
C THR A 69 -11.69 -25.27 13.08
N PHE A 70 -12.13 -25.64 11.88
CA PHE A 70 -13.51 -25.91 11.51
C PHE A 70 -13.76 -27.40 11.21
N HIS A 71 -12.84 -28.28 11.62
CA HIS A 71 -12.90 -29.74 11.41
C HIS A 71 -12.86 -30.18 9.93
N ILE A 72 -12.24 -29.38 9.07
CA ILE A 72 -12.01 -29.70 7.65
C ILE A 72 -10.50 -29.95 7.48
N TYR A 73 -10.13 -31.10 6.89
CA TYR A 73 -8.73 -31.54 6.80
C TYR A 73 -8.29 -31.69 5.34
N PRO A 74 -7.83 -30.61 4.69
CA PRO A 74 -7.42 -30.64 3.29
C PRO A 74 -6.03 -31.27 3.11
N THR A 75 -5.80 -31.91 1.96
CA THR A 75 -4.47 -32.39 1.55
C THR A 75 -3.90 -31.49 0.46
N ILE A 76 -2.74 -30.88 0.71
CA ILE A 76 -2.01 -30.08 -0.29
C ILE A 76 -0.90 -30.95 -0.88
N ASN A 77 -1.02 -31.32 -2.17
CA ASN A 77 -0.05 -32.20 -2.83
C ASN A 77 1.22 -31.48 -3.28
N LYS A 78 1.11 -30.23 -3.77
CA LYS A 78 2.26 -29.44 -4.25
C LYS A 78 1.93 -27.94 -4.25
N VAL A 79 2.90 -27.13 -3.83
CA VAL A 79 2.93 -25.68 -4.06
C VAL A 79 4.16 -25.39 -4.91
N ASP A 80 3.97 -24.96 -6.15
CA ASP A 80 5.07 -24.61 -7.06
C ASP A 80 5.42 -23.13 -6.94
N LEU A 81 6.19 -22.80 -5.90
CA LEU A 81 6.58 -21.42 -5.60
C LEU A 81 7.43 -20.82 -6.73
N SER A 82 8.21 -21.65 -7.44
CA SER A 82 9.07 -21.20 -8.53
C SER A 82 8.25 -20.73 -9.73
N ALA A 83 7.25 -21.51 -10.16
CA ALA A 83 6.35 -21.13 -11.23
C ALA A 83 5.54 -19.86 -10.88
N LEU A 84 5.00 -19.81 -9.65
CA LEU A 84 4.27 -18.66 -9.12
C LEU A 84 5.13 -17.37 -9.14
N LEU A 85 6.37 -17.46 -8.67
CA LEU A 85 7.30 -16.33 -8.68
C LEU A 85 7.70 -15.89 -10.09
N GLN A 86 7.73 -16.81 -11.06
CA GLN A 86 8.08 -16.49 -12.44
C GLN A 86 6.94 -15.72 -13.12
N GLU A 87 5.70 -16.12 -12.86
CA GLU A 87 4.49 -15.45 -13.34
C GLU A 87 4.34 -14.04 -12.75
N ILE A 88 4.45 -13.91 -11.43
CA ILE A 88 4.39 -12.61 -10.73
C ILE A 88 5.47 -11.65 -11.25
N ARG A 89 6.70 -12.13 -11.49
CA ARG A 89 7.77 -11.28 -12.03
C ARG A 89 7.45 -10.73 -13.41
N HIS A 90 6.90 -11.57 -14.30
CA HIS A 90 6.54 -11.17 -15.65
C HIS A 90 5.44 -10.09 -15.66
N GLU A 91 4.50 -10.15 -14.72
CA GLU A 91 3.42 -9.17 -14.58
C GLU A 91 3.94 -7.82 -14.04
N VAL A 92 4.76 -7.86 -12.98
CA VAL A 92 5.34 -6.68 -12.33
C VAL A 92 6.25 -5.87 -13.27
N ASP A 93 6.94 -6.54 -14.19
CA ASP A 93 7.77 -5.88 -15.20
C ASP A 93 6.94 -5.02 -16.19
N SER A 94 5.60 -5.19 -16.26
CA SER A 94 4.72 -4.51 -17.22
C SER A 94 3.98 -3.29 -16.67
N GLU A 95 3.86 -3.16 -15.35
CA GLU A 95 3.07 -2.10 -14.70
C GLU A 95 3.95 -1.26 -13.77
N SER A 96 4.35 -0.07 -14.20
CA SER A 96 5.18 0.77 -13.33
C SER A 96 5.00 2.27 -13.55
N MET A 97 4.16 2.90 -12.71
CA MET A 97 4.14 4.34 -12.44
C MET A 97 3.64 4.67 -11.02
N MET A 98 3.92 5.90 -10.57
CA MET A 98 3.29 6.71 -9.48
C MET A 98 4.24 7.21 -8.36
N ILE A 99 3.91 8.39 -7.81
CA ILE A 99 4.78 9.44 -7.21
C ILE A 99 4.36 9.79 -5.77
N GLU A 100 5.27 10.33 -4.95
CA GLU A 100 4.94 11.02 -3.67
C GLU A 100 5.51 12.44 -3.61
N GLU A 101 4.73 13.36 -3.03
CA GLU A 101 5.09 14.71 -2.58
C GLU A 101 4.90 14.83 -1.05
N LYS A 102 5.56 15.81 -0.42
CA LYS A 102 5.43 16.08 1.02
C LYS A 102 4.15 16.86 1.32
N HIS A 103 3.28 16.28 2.15
CA HIS A 103 2.03 16.88 2.62
C HIS A 103 2.02 16.94 4.16
N ASP A 104 1.23 17.86 4.73
CA ASP A 104 0.82 17.77 6.13
C ASP A 104 -0.31 16.74 6.24
N ILE A 105 -0.20 15.77 7.17
CA ILE A 105 -0.97 14.53 7.10
C ILE A 105 -1.77 14.20 8.36
N LEU A 106 -2.88 13.50 8.13
CA LEU A 106 -3.63 12.76 9.13
C LEU A 106 -3.47 11.26 8.89
N VAL A 107 -3.39 10.50 9.97
CA VAL A 107 -3.29 9.04 9.95
C VAL A 107 -4.54 8.43 10.56
N GLY A 108 -5.24 7.59 9.81
CA GLY A 108 -6.29 6.73 10.31
C GLY A 108 -5.74 5.34 10.57
N TYR A 109 -6.10 4.70 11.69
CA TYR A 109 -5.65 3.35 12.01
C TYR A 109 -6.77 2.56 12.71
N TYR A 110 -7.03 1.35 12.24
CA TYR A 110 -7.98 0.45 12.90
C TYR A 110 -7.59 -1.01 12.72
N ARG A 111 -7.78 -1.81 13.77
CA ARG A 111 -7.44 -3.24 13.74
C ARG A 111 -8.63 -4.08 13.32
N TYR A 112 -8.36 -5.18 12.63
CA TYR A 112 -9.40 -6.13 12.23
C TYR A 112 -10.08 -6.73 13.45
N GLU A 113 -9.31 -7.11 14.47
CA GLU A 113 -9.78 -7.74 15.72
C GLU A 113 -10.78 -6.87 16.51
N ASP A 114 -10.77 -5.55 16.28
CA ASP A 114 -11.68 -4.60 16.93
C ASP A 114 -13.06 -4.50 16.21
N THR A 115 -13.21 -5.15 15.05
CA THR A 115 -14.50 -5.27 14.32
C THR A 115 -15.25 -6.54 14.71
N ALA A 116 -16.58 -6.54 14.58
CA ALA A 116 -17.40 -7.73 14.83
C ALA A 116 -17.02 -8.90 13.92
N ILE A 117 -16.75 -8.62 12.64
CA ILE A 117 -16.32 -9.65 11.67
C ILE A 117 -14.91 -10.17 11.98
N GLY A 118 -13.96 -9.31 12.36
CA GLY A 118 -12.60 -9.76 12.68
C GLY A 118 -12.54 -10.57 13.97
N SER A 119 -13.37 -10.22 14.96
CA SER A 119 -13.60 -11.05 16.14
C SER A 119 -14.17 -12.42 15.76
N ALA A 120 -15.21 -12.47 14.91
CA ALA A 120 -15.78 -13.72 14.42
C ALA A 120 -14.77 -14.58 13.62
N MET A 121 -13.92 -13.94 12.82
CA MET A 121 -12.86 -14.58 12.06
C MET A 121 -11.65 -14.98 12.93
N LYS A 122 -11.62 -14.61 14.23
CA LYS A 122 -10.51 -14.86 15.16
C LYS A 122 -9.15 -14.42 14.60
N VAL A 123 -9.11 -13.27 13.96
CA VAL A 123 -7.88 -12.71 13.39
C VAL A 123 -7.19 -11.81 14.41
N LYS A 124 -5.86 -11.70 14.34
CA LYS A 124 -5.04 -10.87 15.25
C LYS A 124 -3.92 -10.19 14.48
N ASP A 125 -3.46 -9.05 14.98
CA ASP A 125 -2.28 -8.31 14.48
C ASP A 125 -2.44 -7.79 13.04
N TYR A 126 -3.69 -7.64 12.59
CA TYR A 126 -4.06 -7.12 11.27
C TYR A 126 -4.71 -5.75 11.39
N PHE A 127 -4.46 -4.87 10.41
CA PHE A 127 -4.93 -3.49 10.45
C PHE A 127 -5.15 -2.87 9.08
N VAL A 128 -5.93 -1.79 9.06
CA VAL A 128 -5.99 -0.79 8.00
C VAL A 128 -5.39 0.50 8.55
N LYS A 129 -4.49 1.09 7.77
CA LYS A 129 -3.96 2.43 7.98
C LYS A 129 -4.26 3.28 6.75
N VAL A 130 -4.81 4.47 6.92
CA VAL A 130 -5.04 5.44 5.85
C VAL A 130 -4.27 6.72 6.15
N ILE A 131 -3.81 7.40 5.10
CA ILE A 131 -3.05 8.64 5.19
C ILE A 131 -3.77 9.66 4.33
N LEU A 132 -4.16 10.77 4.94
CA LEU A 132 -4.91 11.84 4.30
C LEU A 132 -4.13 13.15 4.41
N GLU A 133 -4.28 14.04 3.45
CA GLU A 133 -3.86 15.44 3.59
C GLU A 133 -4.75 16.12 4.64
N LYS A 134 -4.15 16.87 5.57
CA LYS A 134 -4.84 17.42 6.73
C LYS A 134 -5.95 18.42 6.39
N ASP A 135 -5.71 19.27 5.40
CA ASP A 135 -6.65 20.35 5.06
C ASP A 135 -7.77 19.89 4.12
N SER A 136 -7.43 19.10 3.10
CA SER A 136 -8.39 18.68 2.08
C SER A 136 -9.04 17.32 2.36
N TYR A 137 -8.50 16.54 3.31
CA TYR A 137 -8.83 15.12 3.53
C TYR A 137 -8.58 14.22 2.30
N LYS A 138 -7.87 14.73 1.28
CA LYS A 138 -7.48 13.94 0.12
C LYS A 138 -6.69 12.71 0.58
N ILE A 139 -7.05 11.54 0.05
CA ILE A 139 -6.37 10.29 0.35
C ILE A 139 -4.99 10.32 -0.34
N LEU A 140 -3.94 10.30 0.46
CA LEU A 140 -2.55 10.24 -0.01
C LEU A 140 -2.06 8.80 -0.13
N GLY A 141 -2.59 7.91 0.70
CA GLY A 141 -2.27 6.50 0.61
C GLY A 141 -2.94 5.65 1.67
N ALA A 142 -2.80 4.34 1.53
CA ALA A 142 -3.31 3.38 2.49
C ALA A 142 -2.43 2.14 2.57
N HIS A 143 -2.42 1.52 3.75
CA HIS A 143 -1.77 0.26 4.03
C HIS A 143 -2.79 -0.67 4.66
N ILE A 144 -2.97 -1.84 4.07
CA ILE A 144 -3.84 -2.87 4.62
C ILE A 144 -3.00 -4.12 4.80
N ILE A 145 -2.99 -4.65 6.03
CA ILE A 145 -2.37 -5.92 6.36
C ILE A 145 -3.48 -6.77 6.99
N GLY A 146 -3.97 -7.76 6.26
CA GLY A 146 -5.09 -8.57 6.70
C GLY A 146 -5.68 -9.46 5.61
N PRO A 147 -6.61 -10.35 5.98
CA PRO A 147 -7.41 -11.09 5.01
C PRO A 147 -8.06 -10.14 4.01
N ASP A 148 -7.98 -10.48 2.72
CA ASP A 148 -8.62 -9.72 1.62
C ASP A 148 -8.13 -8.28 1.48
N ALA A 149 -6.92 -7.97 1.97
CA ALA A 149 -6.29 -6.66 1.80
C ALA A 149 -6.28 -6.16 0.35
N SER A 150 -6.09 -7.05 -0.63
CA SER A 150 -6.11 -6.74 -2.06
C SER A 150 -7.50 -6.39 -2.60
N ILE A 151 -8.55 -6.86 -1.95
CA ILE A 151 -9.94 -6.53 -2.31
C ILE A 151 -10.33 -5.22 -1.62
N LEU A 152 -10.00 -5.09 -0.34
CA LEU A 152 -10.31 -3.91 0.46
C LEU A 152 -9.58 -2.65 -0.03
N ILE A 153 -8.36 -2.79 -0.55
CA ILE A 153 -7.62 -1.64 -1.10
C ILE A 153 -8.33 -1.05 -2.33
N GLN A 154 -9.10 -1.85 -3.08
CA GLN A 154 -9.83 -1.37 -4.27
C GLN A 154 -10.86 -0.29 -3.91
N GLU A 155 -11.50 -0.40 -2.75
CA GLU A 155 -12.44 0.60 -2.25
C GLU A 155 -11.76 1.97 -2.12
N ILE A 156 -10.56 1.99 -1.53
CA ILE A 156 -9.76 3.19 -1.33
C ILE A 156 -9.25 3.74 -2.67
N ILE A 157 -8.79 2.86 -3.57
CA ILE A 157 -8.33 3.25 -4.92
C ILE A 157 -9.47 3.93 -5.69
N ASN A 158 -10.69 3.36 -5.65
CA ASN A 158 -11.84 3.95 -6.34
C ASN A 158 -12.12 5.38 -5.84
N LEU A 159 -11.97 5.64 -4.53
CA LEU A 159 -12.11 6.98 -3.94
C LEU A 159 -10.98 7.92 -4.36
N MET A 160 -9.74 7.43 -4.45
CA MET A 160 -8.59 8.22 -4.91
C MET A 160 -8.71 8.69 -6.37
N TYR A 161 -9.53 8.01 -7.18
CA TYR A 161 -9.73 8.30 -8.60
C TYR A 161 -11.09 8.96 -8.92
N THR A 162 -11.88 9.35 -7.92
CA THR A 162 -13.05 10.21 -8.16
C THR A 162 -12.61 11.64 -8.51
N GLN A 163 -13.47 12.41 -9.19
CA GLN A 163 -13.15 13.78 -9.58
C GLN A 163 -12.85 14.71 -8.39
N ASP A 164 -13.51 14.46 -7.26
CA ASP A 164 -13.38 15.25 -6.04
C ASP A 164 -12.40 14.65 -5.02
N GLN A 165 -11.94 13.41 -5.23
CA GLN A 165 -11.05 12.65 -4.34
C GLN A 165 -11.51 12.68 -2.87
N SER A 166 -12.82 12.76 -2.67
CA SER A 166 -13.43 13.11 -1.39
C SER A 166 -13.69 11.88 -0.53
N THR A 167 -13.36 11.98 0.75
CA THR A 167 -13.66 10.93 1.75
C THR A 167 -15.12 10.95 2.19
N ILE A 168 -15.88 12.01 1.87
CA ILE A 168 -17.31 12.13 2.20
C ILE A 168 -18.12 10.97 1.64
N SER A 169 -17.80 10.52 0.42
CA SER A 169 -18.48 9.40 -0.21
C SER A 169 -18.39 8.13 0.63
N LEU A 170 -17.24 7.88 1.27
CA LEU A 170 -17.06 6.75 2.18
C LEU A 170 -17.91 6.88 3.45
N PHE A 171 -18.00 8.07 4.04
CA PHE A 171 -18.82 8.27 5.24
C PHE A 171 -20.32 8.17 4.99
N THR A 172 -20.77 8.53 3.79
CA THR A 172 -22.19 8.44 3.39
C THR A 172 -22.58 7.10 2.78
N ALA A 173 -21.60 6.27 2.38
CA ALA A 173 -21.85 4.98 1.77
C ALA A 173 -22.39 3.95 2.78
N MET A 174 -23.34 3.13 2.31
CA MET A 174 -23.85 2.01 3.09
C MET A 174 -22.80 0.90 3.15
N HIS A 175 -22.25 0.67 4.34
CA HIS A 175 -21.38 -0.45 4.62
C HIS A 175 -22.20 -1.61 5.16
N ILE A 176 -22.12 -2.77 4.51
CA ILE A 176 -22.82 -3.97 4.96
C ILE A 176 -22.23 -4.41 6.30
N TYR A 177 -23.08 -4.72 7.28
CA TYR A 177 -22.64 -5.13 8.61
C TYR A 177 -23.15 -6.54 8.97
N PRO A 178 -22.33 -7.42 9.58
CA PRO A 178 -20.88 -7.30 9.80
C PRO A 178 -20.09 -7.79 8.57
N THR A 179 -19.22 -6.96 8.00
CA THR A 179 -18.34 -7.36 6.87
C THR A 179 -16.97 -6.69 6.94
N LEU A 180 -15.99 -7.25 6.23
CA LEU A 180 -14.61 -6.75 6.23
C LEU A 180 -14.45 -5.26 5.83
N PRO A 181 -15.19 -4.69 4.86
CA PRO A 181 -15.17 -3.25 4.56
C PRO A 181 -15.37 -2.34 5.78
N GLU A 182 -16.02 -2.80 6.85
CA GLU A 182 -16.12 -2.05 8.10
C GLU A 182 -14.74 -1.65 8.64
N VAL A 183 -13.70 -2.47 8.50
CA VAL A 183 -12.36 -2.12 9.00
C VAL A 183 -11.74 -0.93 8.25
N VAL A 184 -12.04 -0.80 6.96
CA VAL A 184 -11.65 0.36 6.15
C VAL A 184 -12.40 1.59 6.65
N GLN A 185 -13.73 1.48 6.77
CA GLN A 185 -14.58 2.55 7.28
C GLN A 185 -14.12 3.08 8.66
N ARG A 186 -13.83 2.16 9.58
CA ARG A 186 -13.38 2.49 10.95
C ARG A 186 -12.03 3.20 10.95
N ALA A 187 -11.11 2.85 10.04
CA ALA A 187 -9.83 3.56 9.92
C ALA A 187 -10.03 5.03 9.52
N PHE A 188 -10.97 5.33 8.63
CA PHE A 188 -11.34 6.71 8.26
C PHE A 188 -12.02 7.48 9.41
N TYR A 189 -12.69 6.80 10.34
CA TYR A 189 -13.28 7.44 11.53
C TYR A 189 -12.27 7.70 12.66
N HIS A 190 -11.10 7.06 12.63
CA HIS A 190 -10.08 7.15 13.71
C HIS A 190 -8.82 7.89 13.23
N LEU A 191 -9.02 9.07 12.62
CA LEU A 191 -7.93 9.94 12.19
C LEU A 191 -7.28 10.64 13.39
N HIS A 192 -5.95 10.69 13.40
CA HIS A 192 -5.12 11.40 14.36
C HIS A 192 -3.90 12.00 13.66
N GLU A 193 -3.32 13.05 14.25
CA GLU A 193 -2.01 13.51 13.82
C GLU A 193 -0.95 12.45 14.16
N PRO A 194 0.06 12.24 13.31
CA PRO A 194 1.13 11.30 13.62
C PRO A 194 1.84 11.75 14.90
N GLU A 195 1.90 10.88 15.90
CA GLU A 195 2.66 11.14 17.13
C GLU A 195 4.13 11.40 16.77
N VAL A 196 4.66 12.56 17.17
CA VAL A 196 6.07 12.91 16.99
C VAL A 196 6.89 12.01 17.93
N GLY A 197 7.32 10.86 17.43
CA GLY A 197 8.19 9.95 18.18
C GLY A 197 9.46 10.68 18.63
N GLU A 198 9.66 10.76 19.95
CA GLU A 198 10.93 11.17 20.55
C GLU A 198 12.06 10.34 19.91
N LYS A 199 13.06 11.05 19.38
CA LYS A 199 14.27 10.45 18.81
C LYS A 199 15.00 9.65 19.90
N HIS A 200 14.78 8.34 19.97
CA HIS A 200 15.68 7.45 20.68
C HIS A 200 16.97 7.30 19.87
N HIS A 201 17.88 8.25 20.09
CA HIS A 201 19.30 8.07 19.85
C HIS A 201 19.84 7.18 20.97
N THR A 202 20.04 5.90 20.69
CA THR A 202 20.89 5.04 21.52
C THR A 202 22.30 5.03 20.92
N HIS A 203 23.25 5.43 21.77
CA HIS A 203 24.70 5.39 21.57
C HIS A 203 25.24 3.96 21.47
#